data_AF-A0A8S8YZ41-F1
#
_entry.id   AF-A0A8S8YZ41-F1
#
_cell.length_a   1.000
_cell.length_b   1.000
_cell.length_c   1.000
_cell.angle_alpha   90.00
_cell.angle_beta   90.00
_cell.angle_gamma   90.00
#
_symmetry.space_group_name_H-M   'P 1'
#
loop_
_entity.id
_entity.type
_entity.pdbx_description
1 polymer ?
#
loop_
_entity_poly.entity_id
_entity_poly.type
_entity_poly.pdbx_seq_one_letter_code
_entity_poly.pdbx_strand_id
1 'polypeptide(L)'
;MNPSRKKIALERMYILFKTAISNARSDPNLAEKQANLARRISTHYRIRMPYELRINFCKKCKKFIVPGINSRIRIGRTSLKSIRIT
;
A
#
# COMPACT_ATOMS: atom_id res chain seq x y z
N MET A 1 -21.08 5.71 -12.00
CA MET A 1 -20.76 4.67 -11.00
C MET A 1 -21.29 5.13 -9.66
N ASN A 2 -22.23 4.39 -9.06
CA ASN A 2 -22.87 4.80 -7.81
C ASN A 2 -21.82 5.05 -6.72
N PRO A 3 -21.83 6.21 -6.03
CA PRO A 3 -20.83 6.55 -5.00
C PRO A 3 -20.70 5.47 -3.91
N SER A 4 -21.79 4.75 -3.63
CA SER A 4 -21.82 3.57 -2.75
C SER A 4 -20.80 2.48 -3.15
N ARG A 5 -20.67 2.14 -4.44
CA ARG A 5 -19.72 1.09 -4.90
C ARG A 5 -18.27 1.51 -4.72
N LYS A 6 -17.96 2.81 -4.88
CA LYS A 6 -16.61 3.34 -4.62
C LYS A 6 -16.28 3.25 -3.14
N LYS A 7 -17.23 3.58 -2.25
CA LYS A 7 -17.06 3.48 -0.80
C LYS A 7 -16.75 2.06 -0.37
N ILE A 8 -17.55 1.08 -0.82
CA ILE A 8 -17.34 -0.35 -0.53
C ILE A 8 -15.99 -0.83 -1.05
N ALA A 9 -15.59 -0.42 -2.27
CA ALA A 9 -14.28 -0.78 -2.82
C ALA A 9 -13.12 -0.21 -1.97
N LEU A 10 -13.28 1.00 -1.44
CA LEU A 10 -12.29 1.65 -0.57
C LEU A 10 -12.19 0.93 0.78
N GLU A 11 -13.31 0.58 1.40
CA GLU A 11 -13.36 -0.24 2.61
C GLU A 11 -12.68 -1.61 2.40
N ARG A 12 -12.98 -2.29 1.29
CA ARG A 12 -12.33 -3.55 0.92
C ARG A 12 -10.83 -3.40 0.76
N MET A 13 -10.36 -2.31 0.14
CA MET A 13 -8.93 -2.04 0.03
C MET A 13 -8.27 -1.91 1.40
N TYR A 14 -8.88 -1.20 2.36
CA TYR A 14 -8.36 -1.08 3.72
C TYR A 14 -8.28 -2.43 4.44
N ILE A 15 -9.31 -3.28 4.33
CA ILE A 15 -9.33 -4.60 4.95
C ILE A 15 -8.22 -5.50 4.37
N LEU A 16 -8.09 -5.54 3.05
CA LEU A 16 -7.04 -6.30 2.36
C LEU A 16 -5.64 -5.82 2.75
N PHE A 17 -5.50 -4.53 2.99
CA PHE A 17 -4.21 -3.97 3.34
C PHE A 17 -3.85 -4.21 4.80
N LYS A 18 -4.82 -4.13 5.71
CA LYS A 18 -4.62 -4.47 7.13
C LYS A 18 -4.19 -5.93 7.29
N THR A 19 -4.83 -6.83 6.54
CA THR A 19 -4.44 -8.26 6.51
C THR A 19 -3.06 -8.45 5.90
N ALA A 20 -2.73 -7.74 4.82
CA ALA A 20 -1.39 -7.77 4.22
C ALA A 20 -0.29 -7.33 5.21
N ILE A 21 -0.51 -6.26 5.98
CA ILE A 21 0.46 -5.80 6.99
C ILE A 21 0.61 -6.85 8.10
N SER A 22 -0.50 -7.42 8.59
CA SER A 22 -0.46 -8.45 9.63
C SER A 22 0.32 -9.69 9.19
N ASN A 23 0.20 -10.09 7.92
CA ASN A 23 0.86 -11.25 7.36
C ASN A 23 2.30 -10.97 6.90
N ALA A 24 2.72 -9.71 6.81
CA ALA A 24 4.01 -9.34 6.23
C ALA A 24 5.22 -9.94 6.95
N ARG A 25 5.09 -10.26 8.25
CA ARG A 25 6.16 -10.92 9.03
C ARG A 25 6.12 -12.45 8.93
N SER A 26 4.93 -13.04 8.86
CA SER A 26 4.75 -14.49 8.87
C SER A 26 4.84 -15.09 7.46
N ASP A 27 4.16 -14.49 6.49
CA ASP A 27 4.14 -14.91 5.10
C ASP A 27 4.20 -13.68 4.16
N PRO A 28 5.41 -13.28 3.73
CA PRO A 28 5.58 -12.13 2.85
C PRO A 28 4.98 -12.35 1.46
N ASN A 29 4.89 -13.59 0.98
CA ASN A 29 4.31 -13.90 -0.33
C ASN A 29 2.80 -13.71 -0.31
N LEU A 30 2.13 -14.14 0.76
CA LEU A 30 0.70 -13.90 0.95
C LEU A 30 0.40 -12.40 1.09
N ALA A 31 1.20 -11.69 1.89
CA ALA A 31 1.07 -10.24 2.06
C ALA A 31 1.18 -9.50 0.72
N GLU A 32 2.15 -9.87 -0.13
CA GLU A 32 2.30 -9.27 -1.45
C GLU A 32 1.10 -9.57 -2.37
N LYS A 33 0.54 -10.78 -2.33
CA LYS A 33 -0.68 -11.12 -3.08
C LYS A 33 -1.89 -10.29 -2.63
N GLN A 34 -2.09 -10.14 -1.32
CA GLN A 34 -3.17 -9.34 -0.72
C GLN A 34 -3.04 -7.85 -1.09
N ALA A 35 -1.85 -7.29 -0.98
CA ALA A 35 -1.57 -5.92 -1.38
C ALA A 35 -1.80 -5.70 -2.89
N ASN A 36 -1.35 -6.63 -3.74
CA ASN A 36 -1.60 -6.56 -5.17
C ASN A 36 -3.10 -6.62 -5.52
N LEU A 37 -3.89 -7.39 -4.77
CA LEU A 37 -5.35 -7.41 -4.92
C LEU A 37 -5.96 -6.03 -4.62
N ALA A 38 -5.54 -5.37 -3.52
CA ALA A 38 -5.99 -4.02 -3.20
C ALA A 38 -5.62 -3.01 -4.32
N ARG A 39 -4.44 -3.14 -4.93
CA ARG A 39 -4.02 -2.33 -6.08
C ARG A 39 -4.87 -2.59 -7.32
N ARG A 40 -5.22 -3.85 -7.61
CA ARG A 40 -6.12 -4.22 -8.71
C ARG A 40 -7.51 -3.62 -8.54
N ILE A 41 -8.05 -3.61 -7.32
CA ILE A 41 -9.34 -2.98 -7.00
C ILE A 41 -9.27 -1.47 -7.29
N SER A 42 -8.20 -0.79 -6.84
CA SER A 42 -7.99 0.63 -7.11
C SER A 42 -8.02 0.93 -8.61
N THR A 43 -7.32 0.14 -9.44
CA THR A 43 -7.30 0.34 -10.89
C THR A 43 -8.65 0.01 -11.55
N HIS A 44 -9.31 -1.06 -11.12
CA HIS A 44 -10.59 -1.50 -11.68
C HIS A 44 -11.68 -0.45 -11.48
N TYR A 45 -11.79 0.09 -10.25
CA TYR A 45 -12.77 1.12 -9.93
C TYR A 45 -12.28 2.55 -10.21
N ARG A 46 -11.08 2.70 -10.79
CA ARG A 46 -10.42 3.99 -11.06
C ARG A 46 -10.40 4.91 -9.83
N ILE A 47 -10.17 4.32 -8.66
CA ILE A 47 -10.10 5.03 -7.37
C ILE A 47 -8.64 5.41 -7.13
N ARG A 48 -8.39 6.70 -6.86
CA ARG A 48 -7.07 7.14 -6.39
C ARG A 48 -6.81 6.50 -5.04
N MET A 49 -5.82 5.61 -4.98
CA MET A 49 -5.43 4.94 -3.75
C MET A 49 -5.06 5.99 -2.66
N PRO A 50 -5.63 5.89 -1.45
CA PRO A 50 -5.30 6.77 -0.32
C PRO A 50 -3.78 6.83 -0.07
N TYR A 51 -3.30 7.97 0.44
CA TYR A 51 -1.86 8.21 0.63
C TYR A 51 -1.20 7.11 1.48
N GLU A 52 -1.85 6.73 2.58
CA GLU A 52 -1.42 5.68 3.52
C GLU A 52 -1.25 4.31 2.85
N LEU A 53 -2.10 3.96 1.90
CA LEU A 53 -1.97 2.68 1.20
C LEU A 53 -0.90 2.79 0.11
N ARG A 54 -0.85 3.94 -0.57
CA ARG A 54 0.05 4.19 -1.69
C ARG A 54 1.53 4.23 -1.29
N ILE A 55 1.86 4.69 -0.08
CA ILE A 55 3.26 4.80 0.39
C ILE A 55 3.92 3.43 0.59
N ASN A 56 3.14 2.38 0.85
CA ASN A 56 3.64 1.01 1.00
C ASN A 56 3.81 0.28 -0.35
N PHE A 57 3.85 1.00 -1.46
CA PHE A 57 4.19 0.42 -2.76
C PHE A 57 5.43 1.09 -3.31
N CYS A 58 6.37 0.30 -3.79
CA CYS A 58 7.49 0.85 -4.56
C CYS A 58 6.98 1.47 -5.85
N LYS A 59 7.31 2.73 -6.12
CA LYS A 59 6.95 3.38 -7.40
C LYS A 59 7.66 2.76 -8.61
N LYS A 60 8.83 2.15 -8.41
CA LYS A 60 9.63 1.52 -9.48
C LYS A 60 9.21 0.09 -9.74
N CYS A 61 9.38 -0.80 -8.75
CA CYS A 61 9.11 -2.24 -8.93
C CYS A 61 7.66 -2.65 -8.61
N LYS A 62 6.84 -1.75 -8.06
CA LYS A 62 5.43 -2.01 -7.67
C LYS A 62 5.24 -3.09 -6.61
N LYS A 63 6.33 -3.54 -5.96
CA LYS A 63 6.30 -4.48 -4.83
C LYS A 63 5.68 -3.84 -3.60
N PHE A 64 5.09 -4.69 -2.76
CA PHE A 64 4.58 -4.31 -1.46
C PHE A 64 5.74 -4.09 -0.48
N ILE A 65 5.74 -2.93 0.16
CA ILE A 65 6.77 -2.46 1.06
C ILE A 65 6.13 -2.15 2.41
N VAL A 66 6.57 -2.83 3.47
CA VAL A 66 6.18 -2.55 4.84
C VAL A 66 7.36 -1.90 5.58
N PRO A 67 7.19 -0.66 6.07
CA PRO A 67 8.17 0.00 6.91
C PRO A 67 8.60 -0.86 8.09
N GLY A 68 9.91 -1.02 8.29
CA GLY A 68 10.46 -1.78 9.42
C GLY A 68 10.51 -3.30 9.22
N ILE A 69 10.00 -3.83 8.11
CA ILE A 69 10.18 -5.25 7.75
C ILE A 69 11.11 -5.37 6.55
N ASN A 70 10.67 -4.87 5.39
CA ASN A 70 11.39 -5.00 4.12
C ASN A 70 11.85 -3.65 3.53
N SER A 71 11.65 -2.56 4.28
CA SER A 71 12.15 -1.23 3.92
C SER A 71 12.61 -0.44 5.14
N ARG A 72 13.54 0.47 4.88
CA ARG A 72 14.03 1.44 5.85
C ARG A 72 13.51 2.82 5.50
N ILE A 73 12.90 3.45 6.49
CA ILE A 73 12.52 4.87 6.41
C ILE A 73 13.68 5.69 6.97
N ARG A 74 14.14 6.67 6.20
CA ARG A 74 15.14 7.65 6.59
C ARG A 74 14.61 9.06 6.38
N ILE A 75 14.98 9.97 7.27
CA ILE A 75 14.73 11.40 7.09
C ILE A 75 15.88 11.96 6.24
N GLY A 76 15.52 12.67 5.16
CA GLY A 76 16.48 13.33 4.29
C GLY A 76 17.28 14.39 5.04
N ARG A 77 18.59 14.47 4.76
CA ARG A 77 19.52 15.40 5.42
C ARG A 77 19.58 16.79 4.77
N THR A 78 18.81 17.01 3.70
CA THR A 78 18.75 18.29 2.98
C THR A 78 17.81 19.27 3.69
N SER A 79 17.96 20.57 3.44
CA SER A 79 17.07 21.62 3.98
C SER A 79 15.57 21.33 3.73
N LEU A 80 15.25 20.71 2.59
CA LEU A 80 13.92 20.17 2.32
C LEU A 80 13.71 18.84 3.07
N LYS A 81 12.84 18.87 4.09
CA LYS A 81 12.39 17.68 4.81
C LYS A 81 11.73 16.71 3.84
N SER A 82 12.35 15.54 3.67
CA SER A 82 11.86 14.48 2.79
C SER A 82 11.95 13.13 3.49
N ILE A 83 11.00 12.25 3.19
CA ILE A 83 11.02 10.86 3.64
C ILE A 83 11.64 10.03 2.53
N ARG A 84 12.76 9.35 2.82
CA ARG A 84 13.40 8.40 1.92
C ARG A 84 13.05 7.00 2.36
N ILE A 85 12.39 6.25 1.48
CA ILE A 85 12.08 4.83 1.68
C ILE A 85 13.05 4.06 0.79
N THR A 86 13.93 3.29 1.41
CA THR A 86 14.94 2.44 0.75
C THR A 86 14.70 0.99 1.07
#